data_AF-A0A846QAR5-F1
#
_entry.id   AF-A0A846QAR5-F1
#
_cell.length_a   1.000
_cell.length_b   1.000
_cell.length_c   1.000
_cell.angle_alpha   90.00
_cell.angle_beta   90.00
_cell.angle_gamma   90.00
#
_symmetry.space_group_name_H-M   'P 1'
#
loop_
_entity.id
_entity.type
_entity.pdbx_description
1 polymer ?
#
loop_
_entity_poly.entity_id
_entity_poly.type
_entity_poly.pdbx_seq_one_letter_code
_entity_poly.pdbx_strand_id
1 'polypeptide(L)' 'MFVLENLCDLLFELSNEDRLRILYQLEKEAMNISDLSKTLELSTQESSRNLSRLSGIG' A
#
# COMPACT_ATOMS: atom_id res chain seq x y z
N MET A 1 -13.31 -15.25 11.29
CA MET A 1 -12.22 -14.31 11.58
C MET A 1 -12.77 -13.28 12.53
N PHE A 2 -12.09 -13.05 13.65
CA PHE A 2 -12.57 -12.11 14.67
C PHE A 2 -12.31 -10.67 14.22
N VAL A 3 -13.19 -9.72 14.55
CA VAL A 3 -13.07 -8.30 14.14
C VAL A 3 -11.71 -7.71 14.53
N LEU A 4 -11.18 -8.11 15.69
CA LEU A 4 -9.87 -7.68 16.16
C LEU A 4 -8.72 -8.21 15.30
N GLU A 5 -8.81 -9.43 14.77
CA GLU A 5 -7.80 -9.99 13.86
C GLU A 5 -7.73 -9.17 12.57
N ASN A 6 -8.87 -8.87 11.94
CA ASN A 6 -8.93 -8.04 10.74
C ASN A 6 -8.33 -6.64 10.99
N LEU A 7 -8.62 -6.04 12.14
CA LEU A 7 -8.05 -4.74 12.50
C LEU A 7 -6.53 -4.84 12.69
N CYS A 8 -6.05 -5.87 13.38
CA CYS A 8 -4.61 -6.10 13.57
C CYS A 8 -3.89 -6.34 12.23
N ASP A 9 -4.48 -7.10 11.32
CA ASP A 9 -3.92 -7.36 9.99
C ASP A 9 -3.84 -6.06 9.17
N LEU A 10 -4.89 -5.24 9.20
CA LEU A 10 -4.87 -3.92 8.57
C LEU A 10 -3.78 -3.03 9.17
N LEU A 11 -3.72 -2.92 10.50
CA LEU A 11 -2.70 -2.10 11.18
C LEU A 11 -1.28 -2.62 10.90
N PHE A 12 -1.10 -3.93 10.80
CA PHE A 12 0.17 -4.53 10.41
C PHE A 12 0.58 -4.13 8.99
N GLU A 13 -0.33 -4.18 8.02
CA GLU A 13 -0.03 -3.69 6.68
C GLU A 13 0.28 -2.19 6.68
N LEU A 14 -0.49 -1.37 7.40
CA LEU A 14 -0.27 0.09 7.49
C LEU A 14 1.00 0.48 8.26
N SER A 15 1.59 -0.42 9.05
CA SER A 15 2.84 -0.16 9.78
C SER A 15 4.07 -0.05 8.88
N ASN A 16 3.96 -0.40 7.60
CA ASN A 16 5.03 -0.21 6.62
C ASN A 16 4.93 1.17 5.97
N GLU A 17 6.01 1.92 6.06
CA GLU A 17 6.09 3.31 5.58
C GLU A 17 5.77 3.43 4.07
N ASP A 18 6.31 2.55 3.23
CA ASP A 18 6.04 2.59 1.79
C ASP A 18 4.58 2.31 1.47
N ARG A 19 3.94 1.35 2.14
CA ARG A 19 2.51 1.08 1.97
C ARG A 19 1.65 2.28 2.39
N LEU A 20 2.00 2.94 3.49
CA LEU A 20 1.29 4.14 3.92
C LEU A 20 1.49 5.30 2.93
N ARG A 21 2.71 5.51 2.43
CA ARG A 21 3.03 6.51 1.40
C ARG A 21 2.28 6.23 0.09
N ILE A 22 2.17 4.97 -0.31
CA ILE A 22 1.37 4.53 -1.47
C ILE A 22 -0.10 4.93 -1.30
N LEU A 23 -0.72 4.58 -0.16
CA LEU A 23 -2.11 4.92 0.10
C LEU A 23 -2.34 6.43 0.13
N TYR A 24 -1.45 7.18 0.79
CA TYR A 24 -1.53 8.63 0.85
C TYR A 24 -1.42 9.28 -0.54
N GLN A 25 -0.59 8.72 -1.42
CA GLN A 25 -0.46 9.25 -2.77
C GLN A 25 -1.68 8.93 -3.65
N LEU A 26 -2.24 7.72 -3.51
CA LEU A 26 -3.44 7.31 -4.23
C LEU A 26 -4.72 8.00 -3.73
N GLU A 27 -4.76 8.43 -2.47
CA GLU A 27 -5.84 9.26 -1.92
C GLU A 27 -5.89 10.64 -2.58
N LYS A 28 -4.73 11.20 -2.93
CA LYS A 28 -4.64 12.49 -3.63
C LYS A 28 -5.01 12.39 -5.10
N GLU A 29 -4.52 11.37 -5.79
CA GLU A 29 -4.71 11.19 -7.22
C GLU A 29 -4.55 9.73 -7.64
N ALA A 30 -5.39 9.28 -8.59
CA ALA A 30 -5.25 7.96 -9.19
C ALA A 30 -3.96 7.86 -10.02
N MET A 31 -3.10 6.89 -9.71
CA MET A 31 -1.83 6.69 -10.40
C MET A 31 -1.70 5.28 -10.96
N ASN A 32 -1.04 5.16 -12.12
CA ASN A 32 -0.52 3.87 -12.55
C ASN A 32 0.77 3.54 -11.78
N ILE A 33 1.19 2.27 -11.86
CA ILE A 33 2.33 1.76 -11.09
C ILE A 33 3.67 2.44 -11.44
N SER A 34 3.84 2.86 -12.69
CA SER A 34 5.07 3.50 -13.17
C SER A 34 5.21 4.92 -12.63
N ASP A 35 4.10 5.66 -12.56
CA ASP A 35 4.09 7.02 -12.02
C ASP A 35 4.19 7.01 -10.50
N LEU A 36 3.54 6.04 -9.84
CA LEU A 36 3.67 5.82 -8.40
C LEU A 36 5.11 5.48 -8.01
N SER A 37 5.76 4.57 -8.74
CA SER A 37 7.14 4.15 -8.45
C SER A 37 8.12 5.32 -8.59
N LYS A 38 7.95 6.17 -9.62
CA LYS A 38 8.74 7.39 -9.78
C LYS A 38 8.50 8.39 -8.64
N THR A 39 7.24 8.63 -8.29
CA THR A 39 6.84 9.62 -7.27
C THR A 39 7.38 9.26 -5.89
N LEU A 40 7.42 7.97 -5.56
CA LEU A 40 7.83 7.48 -4.25
C LEU A 40 9.30 7.04 -4.19
N GLU A 41 10.03 7.15 -5.30
CA GLU A 41 11.42 6.68 -5.44
C GLU A 41 11.59 5.19 -5.12
N LEU A 42 10.57 4.40 -5.51
CA LEU A 42 10.57 2.94 -5.37
C LEU A 42 10.84 2.28 -6.71
N SER A 43 11.32 1.04 -6.70
CA SER A 43 11.26 0.23 -7.90
C SER A 43 9.80 -0.11 -8.25
N THR A 44 9.52 -0.34 -9.54
CA THR A 44 8.22 -0.82 -9.99
C THR A 44 7.86 -2.17 -9.34
N GLN A 45 8.86 -3.02 -9.04
CA GLN A 45 8.66 -4.31 -8.38
C GLN A 45 8.28 -4.16 -6.90
N GLU A 46 8.93 -3.25 -6.17
CA GLU A 46 8.55 -2.92 -4.78
C GLU A 46 7.15 -2.30 -4.71
N SER A 47 6.85 -1.37 -5.64
CA SER A 47 5.52 -0.76 -5.76
C SER A 47 4.45 -1.83 -6.01
N SER A 48 4.71 -2.77 -6.93
CA SER A 48 3.80 -3.88 -7.26
C SER A 48 3.54 -4.78 -6.06
N ARG A 49 4.60 -5.16 -5.35
CA ARG A 49 4.51 -5.99 -4.14
C ARG A 49 3.69 -5.30 -3.06
N ASN A 50 3.96 -4.04 -2.77
CA ASN A 50 3.25 -3.30 -1.74
C ASN A 50 1.76 -3.10 -2.09
N LEU A 51 1.44 -2.78 -3.34
CA LEU A 51 0.05 -2.70 -3.81
C LEU A 51 -0.67 -4.05 -3.72
N SER A 52 -0.02 -5.14 -4.12
CA SER A 52 -0.61 -6.49 -4.05
C SER A 52 -0.92 -6.92 -2.61
N ARG A 53 -0.10 -6.50 -1.63
CA ARG A 53 -0.37 -6.73 -0.22
C ARG A 53 -1.57 -5.92 0.26
N LEU A 54 -1.60 -4.62 -0.07
CA LEU A 54 -2.68 -3.71 0.30
C LEU A 54 -4.03 -4.17 -0.27
N SER A 55 -4.07 -4.63 -1.52
CA SER A 55 -5.31 -5.10 -2.15
C SER A 55 -5.80 -6.45 -1.61
N GLY A 56 -4.99 -7.16 -0.82
CA GLY A 56 -5.37 -8.44 -0.22
C GLY A 56 -6.04 -8.34 1.15
N ILE A 57 -6.08 -7.14 1.76
CA ILE A 57 -6.50 -6.89 3.15
C ILE A 57 -7.79 -6.03 3.23
N GLY A 58 -8.49 -5.82 2.11
CA GLY A 58 -9.78 -5.13 2.02
C GLY A 58 -10.73 -5.79 1.03
#